data_AF-A0A357T741-F1
#
_entry.id   AF-A0A357T741-F1
#
_cell.length_a   1.000
_cell.length_b   1.000
_cell.length_c   1.000
_cell.angle_alpha   90.00
_cell.angle_beta   90.00
_cell.angle_gamma   90.00
#
_symmetry.space_group_name_H-M   'P 1'
#
loop_
_entity.id
_entity.type
_entity.pdbx_description
1 polymer ?
#
loop_
_entity_poly.entity_id
_entity_poly.type
_entity_poly.pdbx_seq_one_letter_code
_entity_poly.pdbx_strand_id
1 'polypeptide(L)' 'MGHALPLEVCHGYNALFGTVKDGLPLMGAHRDHPHHYYLLGYEGNGTCYSMAGARLILELLQGGTSAYAPLVSLHRGSKR' A
#
# COMPACT_ATOMS: atom_id res chain seq x y z
N MET A 1 -0.33 8.39 44.74
CA MET A 1 -0.08 9.52 43.81
C MET A 1 1.04 9.09 42.89
N GLY A 2 0.75 8.83 41.60
CA GLY A 2 1.78 8.44 40.63
C GLY A 2 2.64 9.65 40.24
N HIS A 3 3.96 9.53 40.35
CA HIS A 3 4.89 10.58 39.93
C HIS A 3 4.94 10.62 38.40
N ALA A 4 4.62 11.78 37.81
CA ALA A 4 4.78 12.02 36.38
C ALA A 4 6.25 12.31 36.06
N LEU A 5 6.78 11.69 35.01
CA LEU A 5 8.12 11.97 34.52
C LEU A 5 8.12 13.30 33.74
N PRO A 6 9.06 14.23 34.01
CA PRO A 6 9.17 15.48 33.27
C PRO A 6 9.78 15.20 31.89
N LEU A 7 8.93 14.93 30.91
CA LEU A 7 9.33 14.72 29.52
C LEU A 7 9.12 15.99 28.70
N GLU A 8 10.18 16.45 28.02
CA GLU A 8 10.11 17.54 27.05
C GLU A 8 10.09 16.98 25.62
N VAL A 9 9.24 17.56 24.76
CA VAL A 9 9.17 17.20 23.34
C VAL A 9 10.39 17.76 22.63
N CYS A 10 11.26 16.88 22.12
CA CYS A 10 12.45 17.31 21.38
C CYS A 10 12.17 17.60 19.90
N HIS A 11 11.21 16.93 19.26
CA HIS A 11 10.84 17.17 17.86
C HIS A 11 9.36 16.84 17.58
N GLY A 12 8.78 17.46 16.55
CA GLY A 12 7.43 17.18 16.06
C GLY A 12 7.40 17.07 14.54
N TYR A 13 6.62 16.14 14.01
CA TYR A 13 6.51 15.85 12.57
C TYR A 13 5.04 15.65 12.19
N ASN A 14 4.72 15.89 10.92
CA ASN A 14 3.42 15.61 10.33
C ASN A 14 3.58 14.71 9.11
N ALA A 15 2.51 13.98 8.76
CA ALA A 15 2.46 13.14 7.58
C ALA A 15 1.12 13.30 6.86
N LEU A 16 1.15 13.22 5.53
CA LEU A 16 -0.04 13.21 4.70
C LEU A 16 -0.39 11.77 4.37
N PHE A 17 -1.63 11.38 4.63
CA PHE A 17 -2.14 10.07 4.28
C PHE A 17 -3.23 10.21 3.22
N GLY A 18 -3.03 9.52 2.09
CA GLY A 18 -4.12 9.22 1.17
C GLY A 18 -4.89 8.01 1.67
N THR A 19 -6.17 7.91 1.31
CA THR A 19 -7.03 6.77 1.63
C THR A 19 -7.59 6.15 0.36
N VAL A 20 -7.99 4.89 0.46
CA VAL A 20 -8.75 4.19 -0.59
C VAL A 20 -10.11 3.86 -0.03
N LYS A 21 -11.16 3.96 -0.86
CA LYS A 21 -12.56 3.83 -0.41
C LYS A 21 -12.85 2.54 0.37
N ASP A 22 -12.18 1.44 0.03
CA ASP A 22 -12.35 0.13 0.68
C ASP A 22 -11.24 -0.20 1.69
N GLY A 23 -10.32 0.72 1.96
CA GLY A 23 -9.21 0.55 2.92
C GLY A 23 -8.12 -0.43 2.48
N LEU A 24 -8.20 -1.00 1.26
CA LEU A 24 -7.17 -1.90 0.75
C LEU A 24 -6.15 -1.16 -0.13
N PRO A 25 -4.88 -1.58 -0.14
CA PRO A 25 -3.86 -1.00 -1.02
C PRO A 25 -4.19 -1.27 -2.50
N LEU A 26 -3.78 -0.37 -3.40
CA LEU A 26 -3.95 -0.53 -4.85
C LEU A 26 -2.60 -0.93 -5.47
N MET A 27 -2.49 -2.17 -5.95
CA MET A 27 -1.23 -2.74 -6.43
C MET A 27 -1.44 -3.62 -7.65
N GLY A 28 -0.45 -3.66 -8.54
CA GLY A 28 -0.42 -4.54 -9.71
C GLY A 28 -0.29 -3.80 -11.04
N ALA A 29 -0.55 -4.51 -12.13
CA ALA A 29 -0.34 -4.02 -13.49
C ALA A 29 -1.40 -2.98 -13.90
N HIS A 30 -0.99 -2.04 -14.74
CA HIS A 30 -1.92 -1.18 -15.47
C HIS A 30 -2.66 -1.99 -16.53
N ARG A 31 -3.95 -1.72 -16.72
CA ARG A 31 -4.75 -2.44 -17.72
C ARG A 31 -4.31 -2.12 -19.15
N ASP A 32 -4.10 -0.84 -19.43
CA ASP A 32 -3.88 -0.35 -20.79
C ASP A 32 -2.38 -0.11 -21.11
N HIS A 33 -1.49 -0.42 -20.15
CA HIS A 33 -0.04 -0.21 -20.28
C HIS A 33 0.72 -1.44 -19.72
N PRO A 34 1.07 -2.42 -20.57
CA PRO A 34 1.51 -3.75 -20.14
C PRO A 34 2.84 -3.80 -19.36
N HIS A 35 3.62 -2.72 -19.37
CA HIS A 35 4.89 -2.62 -18.65
C HIS A 35 4.82 -1.64 -17.47
N HIS A 36 3.63 -1.18 -17.11
CA HIS A 36 3.43 -0.26 -15.99
C HIS A 36 2.84 -1.03 -14.81
N TYR A 37 3.48 -0.88 -13.65
CA TYR A 37 3.07 -1.50 -12.39
C TYR A 37 2.97 -0.43 -11.33
N TYR A 38 1.99 -0.55 -10.46
CA TYR A 38 1.77 0.38 -9.37
C TYR A 38 1.84 -0.34 -8.02
N LEU A 39 2.41 0.36 -7.04
CA LEU A 39 2.40 -0.02 -5.63
C LEU A 39 1.91 1.19 -4.84
N LEU A 40 0.59 1.35 -4.76
CA LEU A 40 -0.06 2.45 -4.06
C LEU A 40 -0.51 1.95 -2.68
N GLY A 41 0.45 1.87 -1.76
CA GLY A 41 0.26 1.49 -0.36
C GLY A 41 -0.25 2.65 0.49
N TYR A 42 -1.39 3.23 0.12
CA TYR A 42 -2.03 4.31 0.87
C TYR A 42 -2.40 3.89 2.32
N GLU A 43 -2.73 4.89 3.15
CA GLU A 43 -2.99 4.78 4.59
C GLU A 43 -1.78 4.44 5.48
N GLY A 44 -2.02 4.24 6.78
CA GLY A 44 -0.98 4.09 7.80
C GLY A 44 -0.13 2.82 7.71
N ASN A 45 -0.53 1.86 6.88
CA ASN A 45 0.13 0.56 6.73
C ASN A 45 1.05 0.48 5.50
N GLY A 46 1.31 1.62 4.82
CA GLY A 46 2.11 1.68 3.60
C GLY A 46 3.48 1.00 3.72
N THR A 47 4.15 1.13 4.87
CA THR A 47 5.42 0.44 5.15
C THR A 47 5.27 -1.07 5.06
N CYS A 48 4.22 -1.65 5.64
CA CYS A 48 3.96 -3.09 5.55
C CYS A 48 3.60 -3.52 4.12
N TYR A 49 2.82 -2.70 3.41
CA TYR A 49 2.41 -2.99 2.03
C TYR A 49 3.57 -2.90 1.03
N SER A 50 4.62 -2.11 1.32
CA SER A 50 5.77 -1.96 0.43
C SER A 50 6.43 -3.30 0.07
N MET A 51 6.68 -4.16 1.06
CA MET A 51 7.31 -5.46 0.82
C MET A 51 6.35 -6.48 0.20
N ALA A 52 5.08 -6.48 0.63
CA ALA A 52 4.07 -7.35 0.05
C ALA A 52 3.82 -7.01 -1.43
N GLY A 53 3.70 -5.73 -1.75
CA GLY A 53 3.53 -5.23 -3.12
C GLY A 53 4.76 -5.46 -3.99
N ALA A 54 5.97 -5.31 -3.46
CA ALA A 54 7.20 -5.60 -4.20
C ALA A 54 7.25 -7.07 -4.64
N ARG A 55 6.85 -8.01 -3.76
CA ARG A 55 6.76 -9.44 -4.11
C ARG A 55 5.72 -9.70 -5.19
N LEU A 56 4.53 -9.10 -5.08
CA LEU A 56 3.49 -9.22 -6.09
C LEU A 56 3.98 -8.73 -7.46
N ILE A 57 4.64 -7.57 -7.52
CA ILE A 57 5.16 -7.02 -8.78
C ILE A 57 6.24 -7.92 -9.36
N LEU A 58 7.13 -8.48 -8.53
CA LEU A 58 8.13 -9.44 -8.98
C LEU A 58 7.50 -10.67 -9.63
N GLU A 59 6.47 -11.25 -9.01
CA GLU A 59 5.72 -12.40 -9.56
C GLU A 59 5.12 -12.06 -10.94
N LEU A 60 4.53 -10.87 -11.09
CA LEU A 60 3.98 -10.42 -12.37
C LEU A 60 5.06 -10.20 -13.44
N LEU A 61 6.21 -9.64 -13.08
CA LEU A 61 7.35 -9.44 -14.00
C LEU A 61 7.94 -10.76 -14.50
N GLN A 62 7.85 -11.82 -13.70
CA GLN A 62 8.27 -13.17 -14.07
C GLN A 62 7.24 -13.91 -14.95
N GLY A 63 6.11 -13.26 -15.29
CA GLY A 63 5.01 -13.88 -16.03
C GLY A 63 4.15 -14.81 -15.17
N GLY A 64 4.31 -14.76 -13.85
CA GLY A 64 3.53 -15.53 -12.89
C GLY A 64 2.21 -14.86 -12.51
N THR A 65 1.47 -15.51 -11.62
CA THR A 65 0.24 -14.97 -11.02
C THR A 65 0.39 -14.93 -9.50
N SER A 66 -0.18 -13.89 -8.88
CA SER A 66 -0.21 -13.76 -7.43
C SER A 66 -1.60 -14.06 -6.89
N ALA A 67 -1.69 -14.87 -5.83
CA ALA A 67 -2.96 -15.18 -5.17
C ALA A 67 -3.67 -13.92 -4.64
N TYR A 68 -2.91 -12.88 -4.31
CA TYR A 68 -3.43 -11.63 -3.75
C TYR A 68 -3.80 -10.59 -4.81
N ALA A 69 -3.33 -10.76 -6.06
CA ALA A 69 -3.55 -9.77 -7.13
C ALA A 69 -5.02 -9.37 -7.33
N PRO A 70 -6.01 -10.29 -7.29
CA PRO A 70 -7.42 -9.90 -7.43
C PRO A 70 -7.92 -8.99 -6.30
N LEU A 71 -7.39 -9.14 -5.09
CA LEU A 71 -7.81 -8.38 -3.90
C LEU A 71 -7.29 -6.95 -3.89
N VAL A 72 -6.11 -6.72 -4.48
CA VAL A 72 -5.43 -5.42 -4.43
C VAL A 72 -5.35 -4.73 -5.79
N SER A 73 -5.85 -5.36 -6.86
CA SER A 73 -5.85 -4.80 -8.22
C SER A 73 -6.39 -3.37 -8.26
N LEU A 74 -5.80 -2.54 -9.12
CA LEU A 74 -6.27 -1.18 -9.42
C LEU A 74 -7.70 -1.17 -9.98
N HIS A 75 -8.15 -2.30 -10.52
CA HIS A 75 -9.43 -2.46 -11.20
C HIS A 75 -10.45 -3.24 -10.36
N ARG A 76 -10.13 -3.58 -9.11
CA ARG A 76 -11.04 -4.32 -8.24
C ARG A 76 -12.32 -3.53 -8.01
N GLY A 77 -13.46 -4.23 -7.96
CA GLY A 77 -14.77 -3.58 -7.78
C GLY A 77 -15.26 -2.74 -8.96
N SER A 78 -14.48 -2.57 -10.03
CA SER A 78 -14.94 -1.94 -11.26
C SER A 78 -15.74 -2.94 -12.11
N LYS A 79 -17.05 -2.72 -12.24
CA LYS A 79 -17.87 -3.34 -13.29
C LYS A 79 -17.65 -2.59 -14.61
N ARG A 80 -16.58 -2.91 -15.34
CA ARG A 80 -16.43 -2.54 -16.75
C ARG A 80 -15.83 -3.73 -17.50
#